data_AF-A0A197ZY45-F1
#
_entry.id   AF-A0A197ZY45-F1
#
_cell.length_a   1.000
_cell.length_b   1.000
_cell.length_c   1.000
_cell.angle_alpha   90.00
_cell.angle_beta   90.00
_cell.angle_gamma   90.00
#
_symmetry.space_group_name_H-M   'P 1'
#
loop_
_entity.id
_entity.type
_entity.pdbx_description
1 polymer ?
#
loop_
_entity_poly.entity_id
_entity_poly.type
_entity_poly.pdbx_seq_one_letter_code
_entity_poly.pdbx_strand_id
1 'polypeptide(L)' 'MSNDDFIITPKEDKSVTISIRIEKTMQGQFDQLAKKSNRSRNELINLALEYALKNAKFIKSANDKNIK' A
#
# COMPACT_ATOMS: atom_id res chain seq x y z
N MET A 1 -2.06 24.99 41.06
CA MET A 1 -1.51 25.33 39.74
C MET A 1 -1.75 24.13 38.86
N SER A 2 -2.69 24.22 37.92
CA SER A 2 -2.98 23.15 36.98
C SER A 2 -2.60 23.64 35.60
N ASN A 3 -1.51 23.11 35.04
CA ASN A 3 -1.13 23.37 33.65
C ASN A 3 -1.82 22.32 32.78
N ASP A 4 -3.03 22.63 32.34
CA ASP A 4 -3.73 21.91 31.28
C ASP A 4 -3.32 22.48 29.91
N ASP A 5 -2.01 22.49 29.64
CA ASP A 5 -1.50 23.07 28.40
C ASP A 5 -1.75 22.09 27.24
N PHE A 6 -2.58 22.52 26.28
CA PHE A 6 -2.84 21.78 25.05
C PHE A 6 -1.67 21.97 24.06
N ILE A 7 -0.72 21.04 24.08
CA ILE A 7 0.47 21.09 23.21
C ILE A 7 0.12 20.61 21.80
N ILE A 8 0.18 21.53 20.83
CA ILE A 8 -0.01 21.25 19.40
C ILE A 8 1.35 20.89 18.78
N THR A 9 1.42 19.74 18.11
CA THR A 9 2.60 19.34 17.32
C THR A 9 2.37 19.54 15.83
N PRO A 10 3.41 19.83 15.04
CA PRO A 10 3.31 19.92 13.59
C PRO A 10 2.81 18.60 12.99
N LYS A 11 1.93 18.70 11.99
CA LYS A 11 1.39 17.52 11.29
C LYS A 11 2.49 16.87 10.44
N GLU A 12 2.73 15.59 10.65
CA GLU A 12 3.56 14.77 9.76
C GLU A 12 2.69 14.18 8.64
N ASP A 13 2.88 14.66 7.41
CA ASP A 13 2.21 14.07 6.24
C ASP A 13 2.94 12.79 5.81
N LYS A 14 2.49 11.64 6.35
CA LYS A 14 3.07 10.30 6.09
C LYS A 14 2.54 9.60 4.84
N SER A 15 1.52 10.16 4.19
CA SER A 15 0.87 9.55 3.04
C SER A 15 0.81 10.50 1.86
N VAL A 16 0.95 9.93 0.66
CA VAL A 16 0.81 10.63 -0.61
C VAL A 16 -0.32 9.98 -1.39
N THR A 17 -1.21 10.80 -1.95
CA THR A 17 -2.26 10.34 -2.85
C THR A 17 -1.72 10.22 -4.27
N ILE A 18 -1.88 9.04 -4.87
CA ILE A 18 -1.53 8.80 -6.27
C ILE A 18 -2.78 8.42 -7.07
N SER A 19 -2.85 8.86 -8.33
CA SER A 19 -3.89 8.46 -9.28
C SER A 19 -3.32 7.43 -10.24
N ILE A 20 -3.87 6.21 -10.24
CA ILE A 20 -3.43 5.11 -11.11
C ILE A 20 -4.59 4.59 -11.95
N ARG A 21 -4.30 4.16 -13.18
CA ARG A 21 -5.27 3.47 -14.05
C ARG A 21 -5.07 1.96 -13.89
N ILE A 22 -6.15 1.24 -13.59
CA ILE A 22 -6.14 -0.22 -13.45
C ILE A 22 -7.26 -0.83 -14.31
N GLU A 23 -7.12 -2.11 -14.61
CA GLU A 23 -8.15 -2.89 -15.29
C GLU A 23 -9.43 -3.01 -14.44
N LYS A 24 -10.59 -2.98 -15.09
CA LYS A 24 -11.90 -3.08 -14.42
C LYS A 24 -12.06 -4.40 -13.66
N THR A 25 -11.45 -5.47 -14.17
CA THR A 25 -11.45 -6.79 -13.54
C THR A 25 -10.71 -6.78 -12.20
N MET A 26 -9.55 -6.11 -12.14
CA MET A 26 -8.76 -5.97 -10.91
C MET A 26 -9.51 -5.14 -9.86
N GLN A 27 -10.15 -4.05 -10.28
CA GLN A 27 -11.01 -3.27 -9.39
C GLN A 27 -12.12 -4.14 -8.77
N GLY A 28 -12.80 -4.96 -9.59
CA GLY A 28 -13.85 -5.86 -9.13
C GLY A 28 -13.36 -6.92 -8.12
N GLN A 29 -12.13 -7.42 -8.29
CA GLN A 29 -11.51 -8.33 -7.33
C GLN A 29 -11.27 -7.67 -5.98
N PHE A 30 -10.74 -6.43 -5.97
CA PHE A 30 -10.58 -5.66 -4.73
C PHE A 30 -11.93 -5.32 -4.08
N ASP A 31 -12.98 -5.02 -4.85
CA ASP A 31 -14.32 -4.79 -4.32
C ASP A 31 -14.89 -6.05 -3.62
N GLN A 32 -14.70 -7.24 -4.21
CA GLN A 32 -15.13 -8.50 -3.59
C GLN A 32 -14.36 -8.79 -2.31
N LEU A 33 -13.05 -8.57 -2.29
CA LEU A 33 -12.22 -8.75 -1.11
C LEU A 33 -12.63 -7.78 0.00
N ALA A 34 -12.82 -6.49 -0.34
CA ALA A 34 -13.26 -5.46 0.60
C ALA A 34 -14.56 -5.85 1.32
N LYS A 35 -15.55 -6.36 0.57
CA LYS A 35 -16.82 -6.85 1.11
C LYS A 35 -16.64 -8.03 2.06
N LYS A 36 -15.73 -8.95 1.76
CA LYS A 36 -15.49 -10.16 2.57
C LYS A 36 -14.67 -9.88 3.81
N SER A 37 -13.70 -8.97 3.73
CA SER A 37 -12.76 -8.70 4.81
C SER A 37 -13.16 -7.53 5.71
N ASN A 38 -14.25 -6.81 5.37
CA ASN A 38 -14.64 -5.56 6.03
C ASN A 38 -13.49 -4.51 6.04
N ARG A 39 -12.72 -4.45 4.96
CA ARG A 39 -11.61 -3.49 4.77
C ARG A 39 -11.88 -2.60 3.58
N SER A 40 -11.26 -1.41 3.56
CA SER A 40 -11.35 -0.54 2.40
C SER A 40 -10.53 -1.09 1.23
N ARG A 41 -10.92 -0.75 0.00
CA ARG A 41 -10.08 -1.04 -1.19
C ARG A 41 -8.68 -0.48 -1.05
N ASN A 42 -8.55 0.76 -0.57
CA ASN A 42 -7.24 1.43 -0.47
C ASN A 42 -6.31 0.70 0.50
N GLU A 43 -6.86 0.18 1.61
CA GLU A 43 -6.12 -0.64 2.56
C GLU A 43 -5.64 -1.95 1.90
N LEU A 44 -6.52 -2.64 1.16
CA LEU A 44 -6.15 -3.86 0.44
C LEU A 44 -5.12 -3.61 -0.66
N ILE A 45 -5.24 -2.50 -1.39
CA ILE A 45 -4.27 -2.09 -2.41
C ILE A 45 -2.91 -1.81 -1.75
N ASN A 46 -2.87 -1.10 -0.62
CA ASN A 46 -1.63 -0.85 0.10
C ASN A 46 -0.95 -2.14 0.57
N LEU A 47 -1.71 -3.08 1.13
CA LEU A 47 -1.19 -4.40 1.52
C LEU A 47 -0.65 -5.20 0.33
N ALA A 48 -1.36 -5.15 -0.80
CA ALA A 48 -0.92 -5.80 -2.03
C ALA A 48 0.37 -5.15 -2.57
N LEU A 49 0.49 -3.82 -2.53
CA LEU A 49 1.69 -3.10 -2.95
C LEU A 49 2.87 -3.38 -2.03
N GLU A 50 2.68 -3.39 -0.71
CA GLU A 50 3.72 -3.74 0.26
C GLU A 50 4.21 -5.17 0.03
N TYR A 51 3.29 -6.12 -0.13
CA TYR A 51 3.64 -7.49 -0.48
C TYR A 51 4.40 -7.56 -1.81
N ALA A 52 3.92 -6.89 -2.86
CA ALA A 52 4.57 -6.90 -4.17
C ALA A 52 5.99 -6.34 -4.10
N LEU A 53 6.21 -5.22 -3.39
CA LEU A 53 7.53 -4.61 -3.22
C LEU A 53 8.47 -5.50 -2.41
N LYS A 54 7.98 -6.14 -1.35
CA LYS A 54 8.78 -7.07 -0.54
C LYS A 54 9.26 -8.28 -1.34
N ASN A 55 8.48 -8.73 -2.33
CA ASN A 55 8.78 -9.90 -3.14
C ASN A 55 9.37 -9.56 -4.52
N ALA A 56 9.42 -8.28 -4.89
CA ALA A 56 10.01 -7.83 -6.14
C ALA A 56 11.52 -8.09 -6.14
N LYS A 57 12.00 -8.83 -7.14
CA LYS A 57 13.43 -9.03 -7.38
C LYS A 57 13.84 -8.24 -8.61
N PHE A 58 14.84 -7.38 -8.46
CA PHE A 58 15.45 -6.68 -9.59
C PHE A 58 16.55 -7.55 -10.20
N ILE A 59 16.40 -7.93 -11.47
CA ILE A 59 17.40 -8.70 -12.20
C ILE A 59 18.12 -7.73 -13.15
N LYS A 60 19.43 -7.51 -12.93
CA LYS A 60 20.26 -6.56 -13.70
C LYS A 60 20.53 -6.99 -15.15
N SER A 61 20.41 -8.29 -15.46
CA SER A 61 20.52 -8.82 -16.83
C SER A 61 19.86 -10.20 -16.92
N ALA A 62 19.23 -10.51 -18.06
CA ALA A 62 18.48 -11.74 -18.30
C ALA A 62 19.31 -13.05 -18.20
N ASN A 63 20.63 -12.96 -18.00
CA ASN A 63 21.53 -14.10 -17.85
C ASN A 63 21.70 -14.62 -16.41
N ASP A 64 21.16 -13.95 -15.38
CA ASP A 64 21.26 -14.40 -13.97
C ASP A 64 20.17 -15.43 -13.57
N LYS A 65 19.75 -16.30 -14.49
CA LYS A 65 18.81 -17.41 -14.19
C LYS A 65 19.49 -18.75 -13.92
N ASN A 66 20.73 -18.73 -13.42
CA ASN A 66 21.48 -19.95 -13.09
C ASN A 66 22.27 -19.80 -11.79
N ILE A 67 21.57 -19.63 -10.66
CA ILE A 67 22.16 -19.92 -9.35
C ILE A 67 21.12 -20.70 -8.53
N LYS A 68 21.33 -22.02 -8.55
CA LYS A 68 20.88 -23.13 -7.69
C LYS A 68 19.68 -22.92 -6.76
#